data_AF-A0AA42KU52-F1
#
_entry.id   AF-A0AA42KU52-F1
#
_cell.length_a   1.000
_cell.length_b   1.000
_cell.length_c   1.000
_cell.angle_alpha   90.00
_cell.angle_beta   90.00
_cell.angle_gamma   90.00
#
_symmetry.space_group_name_H-M   'P 1'
#
loop_
_entity.id
_entity.type
_entity.pdbx_description
1 polymer ?
#
loop_
_entity_poly.entity_id
_entity_poly.type
_entity_poly.pdbx_seq_one_letter_code
_entity_poly.pdbx_strand_id
1 'polypeptide(L)'
;MSNRKSKAGYLSEYILDDKYLLRPDRKLGRAGIDAARTKDSREVLVKTWPRAKGADDQDLEVIWRSEIRQLQRLSAVPRADELLMPMVGSGKDKDGFYLVLDPGQGTPLGVLLNASRKSSLLAQARQPRSRRLLWANLLRLVLGVELLHSQGSIHRNIDPWSVVTALGEEPDFRLTGFEWSMRIVAIDTNDGRKVKAPREEKTFSFARDWRDLAHLAAIILDIPHGPLNDLKIVASRVAEHAPASEVRLLRAMLGLEHVERLDGEYISTRIQSIIDDIAAEVAGKDSALASP
;
A
#
# COMPACT_ATOMS: atom_id res chain seq x y z
N MET A 1 20.41 -8.84 22.33
CA MET A 1 19.81 -7.91 21.36
C MET A 1 20.94 -7.45 20.45
N SER A 2 20.87 -7.75 19.15
CA SER A 2 21.97 -7.44 18.22
C SER A 2 21.85 -5.99 17.76
N ASN A 3 22.66 -5.09 18.34
CA ASN A 3 22.88 -3.75 17.78
C ASN A 3 23.25 -3.89 16.30
N ARG A 4 22.51 -3.22 15.41
CA ARG A 4 22.96 -3.09 14.03
C ARG A 4 24.09 -2.06 14.03
N LYS A 5 25.33 -2.56 14.10
CA LYS A 5 26.55 -1.76 13.90
C LYS A 5 26.40 -0.88 12.65
N SER A 6 27.04 0.29 12.64
CA SER A 6 27.09 1.18 11.48
C SER A 6 27.28 0.38 10.20
N LYS A 7 26.34 0.49 9.26
CA LYS A 7 26.42 -0.26 8.01
C LYS A 7 27.46 0.41 7.12
N ALA A 8 28.39 -0.38 6.61
CA ALA A 8 29.33 0.05 5.58
C ALA A 8 28.61 0.16 4.21
N GLY A 9 29.29 0.71 3.20
CA GLY A 9 28.74 0.81 1.85
C GLY A 9 27.74 1.95 1.70
N TYR A 10 26.73 1.78 0.84
CA TYR A 10 25.77 2.84 0.52
C TYR A 10 25.01 3.34 1.75
N LEU A 11 24.73 2.44 2.69
CA LEU A 11 24.00 2.76 3.91
C LEU A 11 24.81 3.54 4.95
N SER A 12 26.11 3.83 4.72
CA SER A 12 26.90 4.67 5.63
C SER A 12 26.45 6.12 5.68
N GLU A 13 25.66 6.56 4.71
CA GLU A 13 25.07 7.89 4.64
C GLU A 13 23.80 8.05 5.51
N TYR A 14 23.34 6.95 6.12
CA TYR A 14 22.10 6.89 6.88
C TYR A 14 22.32 6.30 8.27
N ILE A 15 21.57 6.82 9.25
CA ILE A 15 21.48 6.29 10.60
C ILE A 15 20.20 5.46 10.67
N LEU A 16 20.34 4.13 10.52
CA LEU A 16 19.21 3.20 10.57
C LEU A 16 18.79 2.92 12.00
N ASP A 17 17.49 2.72 12.21
CA ASP A 17 16.97 2.17 13.46
C ASP A 17 17.43 0.71 13.68
N ASP A 18 17.51 0.30 14.94
CA ASP A 18 18.00 -1.04 15.31
C ASP A 18 17.12 -2.19 14.80
N LYS A 19 15.84 -1.90 14.55
CA LYS A 19 14.84 -2.90 14.15
C LYS A 19 14.27 -2.54 12.79
N TYR A 20 14.18 -3.56 11.94
CA TYR A 20 13.34 -3.50 10.76
C TYR A 20 11.90 -3.17 11.14
N LEU A 21 11.28 -2.27 10.38
CA LEU A 21 9.83 -2.17 10.33
C LEU A 21 9.26 -3.43 9.66
N LEU A 22 9.88 -3.85 8.55
CA LEU A 22 9.55 -5.09 7.84
C LEU A 22 10.83 -5.82 7.44
N ARG A 23 10.94 -7.12 7.74
CA ARG A 23 12.11 -7.92 7.34
C ARG A 23 12.03 -8.27 5.84
N PRO A 24 13.18 -8.30 5.13
CA PRO A 24 13.21 -8.75 3.76
C PRO A 24 12.80 -10.23 3.67
N ASP A 25 12.06 -10.57 2.62
CA ASP A 25 11.75 -11.96 2.27
C ASP A 25 12.22 -12.23 0.85
N ARG A 26 13.39 -12.85 0.74
CA ARG A 26 14.06 -13.09 -0.53
C ARG A 26 13.31 -14.09 -1.40
N LYS A 27 12.64 -15.08 -0.82
CA LYS A 27 11.87 -16.09 -1.58
C LYS A 27 10.71 -15.45 -2.33
N LEU A 28 10.13 -14.40 -1.73
CA LEU A 28 9.05 -13.63 -2.32
C LEU A 28 9.53 -12.33 -2.99
N GLY A 29 10.87 -12.12 -3.06
CA GLY A 29 11.53 -10.88 -3.51
C GLY A 29 11.07 -9.59 -2.78
N ARG A 30 10.52 -9.72 -1.57
CA ARG A 30 10.04 -8.59 -0.76
C ARG A 30 11.21 -7.86 -0.13
N ALA A 31 11.24 -6.55 -0.32
CA ALA A 31 12.20 -5.67 0.34
C ALA A 31 12.02 -5.71 1.85
N GLY A 32 13.13 -5.56 2.57
CA GLY A 32 13.08 -5.11 3.96
C GLY A 32 12.80 -3.61 3.98
N ILE A 33 12.16 -3.13 5.05
CA ILE A 33 11.91 -1.71 5.29
C ILE A 33 12.54 -1.35 6.65
N ASP A 34 13.47 -0.41 6.62
CA ASP A 34 14.07 0.21 7.80
C ASP A 34 13.56 1.67 7.89
N ALA A 35 13.28 2.15 9.11
CA ALA A 35 13.28 3.59 9.38
C ALA A 35 14.73 4.06 9.53
N ALA A 36 15.04 5.24 9.02
CA ALA A 36 16.38 5.79 9.12
C ALA A 36 16.35 7.32 9.09
N ARG A 37 17.45 7.94 9.50
CA ARG A 37 17.71 9.36 9.33
C ARG A 37 18.89 9.59 8.39
N THR A 38 18.83 10.66 7.60
CA THR A 38 20.00 11.19 6.90
C THR A 38 20.96 11.88 7.88
N LYS A 39 22.18 12.22 7.44
CA LYS A 39 23.15 12.98 8.26
C LYS A 39 22.63 14.36 8.71
N ASP A 40 21.77 14.99 7.91
CA ASP A 40 21.05 16.22 8.22
C ASP A 40 19.75 15.99 9.02
N SER A 41 19.58 14.80 9.61
CA SER A 41 18.46 14.44 10.51
C SER A 41 17.07 14.44 9.87
N ARG A 42 16.97 14.30 8.54
CA ARG A 42 15.68 14.04 7.88
C ARG A 42 15.30 12.58 8.00
N GLU A 43 14.08 12.32 8.42
CA GLU A 43 13.50 10.97 8.47
C GLU A 43 13.27 10.42 7.06
N VAL A 44 13.64 9.17 6.84
CA VAL A 44 13.50 8.45 5.57
C VAL A 44 13.12 7.00 5.80
N LEU A 45 12.49 6.38 4.79
CA LEU A 45 12.31 4.94 4.74
C LEU A 45 13.32 4.34 3.75
N VAL A 46 14.07 3.32 4.20
CA VAL A 46 15.02 2.60 3.37
C VAL A 46 14.46 1.23 3.03
N LYS A 47 14.18 1.00 1.75
CA LYS A 47 13.82 -0.31 1.21
C LYS A 47 15.07 -1.04 0.75
N THR A 48 15.27 -2.25 1.26
CA THR A 48 16.49 -3.04 1.01
C THR A 48 16.15 -4.39 0.38
N TRP A 49 16.75 -4.68 -0.76
CA TRP A 49 16.81 -6.01 -1.35
C TRP A 49 18.22 -6.59 -1.14
N PRO A 50 18.40 -7.52 -0.19
CA PRO A 50 19.72 -8.06 0.13
C PRO A 50 20.22 -8.99 -0.99
N ARG A 51 21.51 -8.89 -1.30
CA ARG A 51 22.18 -9.76 -2.27
C ARG A 51 22.30 -11.20 -1.76
N ALA A 52 22.39 -12.14 -2.69
CA ALA A 52 22.79 -13.50 -2.35
C ALA A 52 24.31 -13.59 -2.25
N LYS A 53 24.83 -14.35 -1.27
CA LYS A 53 26.23 -14.76 -1.35
C LYS A 53 26.38 -15.77 -2.47
N GLY A 54 27.25 -15.48 -3.44
CA GLY A 54 27.63 -16.40 -4.50
C GLY A 54 26.60 -16.60 -5.62
N ALA A 55 25.59 -15.74 -5.74
CA ALA A 55 24.72 -15.72 -6.93
C ALA A 55 25.09 -14.55 -7.85
N ASP A 56 24.86 -14.73 -9.14
CA ASP A 56 24.88 -13.62 -10.09
C ASP A 56 23.58 -12.83 -9.98
N ASP A 57 23.70 -11.57 -9.57
CA ASP A 57 22.56 -10.67 -9.38
C ASP A 57 22.39 -9.70 -10.59
N GLN A 58 23.01 -9.97 -11.75
CA GLN A 58 22.91 -9.10 -12.93
C GLN A 58 21.47 -8.84 -13.35
N ASP A 59 20.63 -9.88 -13.41
CA ASP A 59 19.21 -9.74 -13.76
C ASP A 59 18.47 -8.87 -12.74
N LEU A 60 18.76 -9.08 -11.45
CA LEU A 60 18.18 -8.30 -10.36
C LEU A 60 18.58 -6.82 -10.44
N GLU A 61 19.82 -6.54 -10.84
CA GLU A 61 20.30 -5.19 -11.06
C GLU A 61 19.61 -4.50 -12.24
N VAL A 62 19.50 -5.18 -13.39
CA VAL A 62 18.82 -4.63 -14.59
C VAL A 62 17.40 -4.22 -14.24
N ILE A 63 16.73 -5.08 -13.50
CA ILE A 63 15.39 -4.88 -12.99
C ILE A 63 15.30 -3.70 -12.02
N TRP A 64 16.18 -3.64 -11.02
CA TRP A 64 16.21 -2.54 -10.05
C TRP A 64 16.46 -1.20 -10.75
N ARG A 65 17.33 -1.16 -11.76
CA ARG A 65 17.55 0.04 -12.58
C ARG A 65 16.31 0.43 -13.37
N SER A 66 15.57 -0.54 -13.91
CA SER A 66 14.30 -0.28 -14.60
C SER A 66 13.28 0.35 -13.67
N GLU A 67 13.25 -0.11 -12.43
CA GLU A 67 12.36 0.39 -11.40
C GLU A 67 12.66 1.84 -11.01
N ILE A 68 13.93 2.17 -10.79
CA ILE A 68 14.37 3.57 -10.56
C ILE A 68 13.89 4.47 -11.69
N ARG A 69 14.05 4.03 -12.94
CA ARG A 69 13.59 4.82 -14.10
C ARG A 69 12.06 4.98 -14.12
N GLN A 70 11.31 3.97 -13.69
CA GLN A 70 9.84 4.06 -13.57
C GLN A 70 9.44 5.07 -12.50
N LEU A 71 10.04 4.99 -11.30
CA LEU A 71 9.84 5.93 -10.20
C LEU A 71 10.15 7.38 -10.63
N GLN A 72 11.26 7.60 -11.32
CA GLN A 72 11.65 8.92 -11.82
C GLN A 72 10.67 9.46 -12.88
N ARG A 73 10.10 8.60 -13.73
CA ARG A 73 9.05 9.03 -14.66
C ARG A 73 7.76 9.39 -13.94
N LEU A 74 7.36 8.57 -12.96
CA LEU A 74 6.16 8.82 -12.16
C LEU A 74 6.28 10.12 -11.35
N SER A 75 7.47 10.45 -10.82
CA SER A 75 7.67 11.74 -10.11
C SER A 75 7.46 12.98 -10.98
N ALA A 76 7.46 12.84 -12.31
CA ALA A 76 7.17 13.94 -13.23
C ALA A 76 5.67 14.05 -13.60
N VAL A 77 4.84 13.08 -13.18
CA VAL A 77 3.40 13.10 -13.42
C VAL A 77 2.73 14.09 -12.45
N PRO A 78 1.83 14.98 -12.91
CA PRO A 78 1.12 15.90 -12.03
C PRO A 78 0.42 15.17 -10.89
N ARG A 79 0.54 15.71 -9.67
CA ARG A 79 -0.04 15.18 -8.42
C ARG A 79 0.52 13.82 -7.95
N ALA A 80 1.57 13.30 -8.59
CA ALA A 80 2.18 12.06 -8.16
C ALA A 80 2.79 12.17 -6.76
N ASP A 81 3.33 13.31 -6.38
CA ASP A 81 3.89 13.59 -5.05
C ASP A 81 2.83 13.66 -3.94
N GLU A 82 1.58 13.98 -4.28
CA GLU A 82 0.44 13.90 -3.38
C GLU A 82 0.00 12.45 -3.12
N LEU A 83 0.07 11.58 -4.12
CA LEU A 83 -0.57 10.24 -4.08
C LEU A 83 0.43 9.08 -3.93
N LEU A 84 1.66 9.27 -4.40
CA LEU A 84 2.75 8.31 -4.40
C LEU A 84 3.89 8.83 -3.53
N MET A 85 4.64 7.91 -2.93
CA MET A 85 5.75 8.25 -2.06
C MET A 85 6.96 8.71 -2.88
N PRO A 86 7.52 9.91 -2.64
CA PRO A 86 8.69 10.37 -3.37
C PRO A 86 9.93 9.52 -3.08
N MET A 87 10.63 9.11 -4.14
CA MET A 87 11.97 8.56 -4.04
C MET A 87 12.99 9.69 -4.01
N VAL A 88 13.77 9.77 -2.92
CA VAL A 88 14.81 10.79 -2.73
C VAL A 88 16.22 10.25 -2.92
N GLY A 89 16.37 8.93 -2.99
CA GLY A 89 17.66 8.31 -3.22
C GLY A 89 17.54 6.86 -3.69
N SER A 90 18.60 6.39 -4.34
CA SER A 90 18.77 4.98 -4.66
C SER A 90 20.26 4.65 -4.68
N GLY A 91 20.59 3.39 -4.39
CA GLY A 91 21.97 2.93 -4.43
C GLY A 91 22.07 1.42 -4.45
N LYS A 92 23.27 0.93 -4.72
CA LYS A 92 23.62 -0.48 -4.63
C LYS A 92 25.03 -0.61 -4.10
N ASP A 93 25.30 -1.68 -3.38
CA ASP A 93 26.66 -2.06 -2.96
C ASP A 93 26.79 -3.59 -2.92
N LYS A 94 27.82 -4.10 -2.25
CA LYS A 94 28.08 -5.54 -2.08
C LYS A 94 27.03 -6.26 -1.22
N ASP A 95 26.24 -5.53 -0.43
CA ASP A 95 25.29 -6.10 0.53
C ASP A 95 23.85 -6.06 -0.01
N GLY A 96 23.51 -5.12 -0.90
CA GLY A 96 22.14 -4.97 -1.37
C GLY A 96 21.91 -3.95 -2.47
N PHE A 97 20.65 -3.86 -2.87
CA PHE A 97 20.05 -2.76 -3.62
C PHE A 97 19.11 -1.98 -2.69
N TYR A 98 19.10 -0.66 -2.85
CA TYR A 98 18.45 0.24 -1.91
C TYR A 98 17.62 1.29 -2.65
N LEU A 99 16.45 1.58 -2.09
CA LEU A 99 15.66 2.77 -2.40
C LEU A 99 15.42 3.54 -1.11
N VAL A 100 15.52 4.87 -1.20
CA VAL A 100 15.27 5.78 -0.08
C VAL A 100 14.07 6.64 -0.43
N LEU A 101 13.08 6.60 0.43
CA LEU A 101 11.81 7.30 0.28
C LEU A 101 11.69 8.36 1.36
N ASP A 102 11.06 9.48 1.03
CA ASP A 102 10.74 10.54 1.99
C ASP A 102 9.30 10.38 2.51
N PRO A 103 9.10 9.81 3.71
CA PRO A 103 7.78 9.58 4.26
C PRO A 103 7.09 10.87 4.76
N GLY A 104 7.79 12.02 4.78
CA GLY A 104 7.37 13.19 5.54
C GLY A 104 7.18 12.83 7.02
N GLN A 105 5.96 13.05 7.53
CA GLN A 105 5.57 12.69 8.90
C GLN A 105 4.95 11.29 9.01
N GLY A 106 4.90 10.55 7.90
CA GLY A 106 4.21 9.26 7.84
C GLY A 106 5.06 8.07 8.26
N THR A 107 4.40 6.94 8.48
CA THR A 107 5.02 5.63 8.63
C THR A 107 4.20 4.60 7.86
N PRO A 108 4.74 3.42 7.50
CA PRO A 108 3.94 2.39 6.85
C PRO A 108 2.73 2.01 7.70
N LEU A 109 1.54 1.94 7.09
CA LEU A 109 0.27 1.61 7.76
C LEU A 109 0.36 0.25 8.48
N GLY A 110 1.15 -0.69 7.97
CA GLY A 110 1.45 -1.96 8.61
C GLY A 110 2.07 -1.82 10.01
N VAL A 111 2.85 -0.77 10.27
CA VAL A 111 3.37 -0.46 11.62
C VAL A 111 2.22 -0.09 12.56
N LEU A 112 1.33 0.80 12.10
CA LEU A 112 0.19 1.33 12.88
C LEU A 112 -0.86 0.25 13.13
N LEU A 113 -1.09 -0.63 12.16
CA LEU A 113 -1.96 -1.79 12.31
C LEU A 113 -1.37 -2.86 13.22
N ASN A 114 -0.05 -3.00 13.33
CA ASN A 114 0.57 -3.97 14.22
C ASN A 114 0.91 -3.41 15.61
N ALA A 115 0.68 -2.12 15.84
CA ALA A 115 0.91 -1.48 17.13
C ALA A 115 -0.01 -2.08 18.21
N SER A 116 0.55 -2.28 19.41
CA SER A 116 -0.20 -2.79 20.58
C SER A 116 -1.35 -1.85 20.96
N ARG A 117 -1.14 -0.54 20.80
CA ARG A 117 -2.16 0.49 20.91
C ARG A 117 -2.38 1.12 19.54
N LYS A 118 -3.58 0.94 18.99
CA LYS A 118 -4.01 1.57 17.74
C LYS A 118 -4.12 3.08 17.92
N SER A 119 -3.90 3.82 16.83
CA SER A 119 -4.24 5.25 16.79
C SER A 119 -5.75 5.44 17.01
N SER A 120 -6.16 6.63 17.45
CA SER A 120 -7.59 6.92 17.70
C SER A 120 -8.43 6.67 16.45
N LEU A 121 -7.94 7.07 15.27
CA LEU A 121 -8.63 6.88 14.00
C LEU A 121 -8.90 5.41 13.68
N LEU A 122 -7.90 4.54 13.82
CA LEU A 122 -8.06 3.10 13.57
C LEU A 122 -8.87 2.40 14.67
N ALA A 123 -8.69 2.79 15.93
CA ALA A 123 -9.47 2.25 17.04
C ALA A 123 -10.97 2.57 16.93
N GLN A 124 -11.30 3.69 16.27
CA GLN A 124 -12.66 4.18 16.06
C GLN A 124 -13.13 3.96 14.62
N ALA A 125 -12.51 3.08 13.83
CA ALA A 125 -12.82 2.88 12.41
C ALA A 125 -14.33 2.66 12.10
N ARG A 126 -15.08 2.12 13.07
CA ARG A 126 -16.53 1.90 12.96
C ARG A 126 -17.39 3.15 13.18
N GLN A 127 -16.85 4.18 13.85
CA GLN A 127 -17.56 5.42 14.13
C GLN A 127 -17.68 6.27 12.86
N PRO A 128 -18.82 6.93 12.59
CA PRO A 128 -19.05 7.63 11.32
C PRO A 128 -17.97 8.66 10.96
N ARG A 129 -17.52 9.49 11.91
CA ARG A 129 -16.47 10.52 11.65
C ARG A 129 -15.15 9.88 11.22
N SER A 130 -14.68 8.87 11.94
CA SER A 130 -13.47 8.11 11.62
C SER A 130 -13.63 7.34 10.30
N ARG A 131 -14.76 6.68 10.09
CA ARG A 131 -15.07 5.93 8.86
C ARG A 131 -15.04 6.84 7.63
N ARG A 132 -15.61 8.05 7.72
CA ARG A 132 -15.56 9.07 6.66
C ARG A 132 -14.12 9.43 6.29
N LEU A 133 -13.27 9.69 7.28
CA LEU A 133 -11.85 10.02 7.08
C LEU A 133 -11.06 8.85 6.49
N LEU A 134 -11.37 7.62 6.91
CA LEU A 134 -10.78 6.41 6.33
C LEU A 134 -11.19 6.22 4.86
N TRP A 135 -12.45 6.47 4.51
CA TRP A 135 -12.89 6.46 3.09
C TRP A 135 -12.22 7.56 2.26
N ALA A 136 -12.06 8.76 2.81
CA ALA A 136 -11.31 9.82 2.14
C ALA A 136 -9.83 9.44 1.91
N ASN A 137 -9.23 8.71 2.85
CA ASN A 137 -7.91 8.12 2.68
C ASN A 137 -7.87 7.01 1.62
N LEU A 138 -8.89 6.15 1.57
CA LEU A 138 -9.04 5.12 0.53
C LEU A 138 -9.21 5.74 -0.87
N LEU A 139 -9.90 6.88 -0.97
CA LEU A 139 -10.01 7.63 -2.23
C LEU A 139 -8.63 8.03 -2.75
N ARG A 140 -7.72 8.49 -1.88
CA ARG A 140 -6.32 8.79 -2.28
C ARG A 140 -5.62 7.56 -2.85
N LEU A 141 -5.83 6.38 -2.25
CA LEU A 141 -5.25 5.14 -2.79
C LEU A 141 -5.84 4.80 -4.15
N VAL A 142 -7.15 4.94 -4.35
CA VAL A 142 -7.79 4.70 -5.65
C VAL A 142 -7.21 5.63 -6.71
N LEU A 143 -7.07 6.92 -6.41
CA LEU A 143 -6.48 7.90 -7.32
C LEU A 143 -5.01 7.56 -7.62
N GLY A 144 -4.24 7.10 -6.63
CA GLY A 144 -2.86 6.68 -6.84
C GLY A 144 -2.73 5.42 -7.70
N VAL A 145 -3.61 4.44 -7.52
CA VAL A 145 -3.66 3.24 -8.37
C VAL A 145 -4.07 3.60 -9.80
N GLU A 146 -5.09 4.44 -9.96
CA GLU A 146 -5.53 4.91 -11.28
C GLU A 146 -4.42 5.70 -11.99
N LEU A 147 -3.67 6.52 -11.26
CA LEU A 147 -2.50 7.21 -11.81
C LEU A 147 -1.49 6.20 -12.36
N LEU A 148 -1.19 5.11 -11.64
CA LEU A 148 -0.31 4.04 -12.14
C LEU A 148 -0.90 3.36 -13.38
N HIS A 149 -2.19 3.02 -13.35
CA HIS A 149 -2.89 2.33 -14.44
C HIS A 149 -2.91 3.17 -15.72
N SER A 150 -3.11 4.49 -15.60
CA SER A 150 -3.06 5.44 -16.72
C SER A 150 -1.70 5.48 -17.41
N GLN A 151 -0.63 5.15 -16.68
CA GLN A 151 0.74 5.03 -17.19
C GLN A 151 1.08 3.59 -17.65
N GLY A 152 0.08 2.72 -17.79
CA GLY A 152 0.26 1.32 -18.18
C GLY A 152 0.98 0.47 -17.14
N SER A 153 1.00 0.91 -15.87
CA SER A 153 1.71 0.25 -14.78
C SER A 153 0.73 -0.36 -13.78
N ILE A 154 1.11 -1.49 -13.18
CA ILE A 154 0.35 -2.18 -12.12
C ILE A 154 1.15 -2.19 -10.82
N HIS A 155 0.47 -2.07 -9.68
CA HIS A 155 1.11 -2.04 -8.36
C HIS A 155 1.51 -3.43 -7.87
N ARG A 156 0.69 -4.47 -8.14
CA ARG A 156 0.93 -5.91 -7.90
C ARG A 156 0.96 -6.40 -6.45
N ASN A 157 0.90 -5.51 -5.46
CA ASN A 157 0.93 -5.85 -4.03
C ASN A 157 0.53 -4.65 -3.19
N ILE A 158 -0.75 -4.31 -3.33
CA ILE A 158 -1.37 -3.34 -2.45
C ILE A 158 -1.62 -4.07 -1.12
N ASP A 159 -0.92 -3.65 -0.08
CA ASP A 159 -0.99 -4.22 1.26
C ASP A 159 -0.71 -3.13 2.31
N PRO A 160 -0.83 -3.41 3.62
CA PRO A 160 -0.54 -2.41 4.64
C PRO A 160 0.87 -1.80 4.61
N TRP A 161 1.85 -2.49 4.04
CA TRP A 161 3.23 -2.01 3.92
C TRP A 161 3.47 -1.20 2.65
N SER A 162 2.51 -1.19 1.73
CA SER A 162 2.52 -0.35 0.53
C SER A 162 1.84 1.00 0.72
N VAL A 163 1.34 1.29 1.94
CA VAL A 163 0.69 2.57 2.29
C VAL A 163 1.46 3.24 3.40
N VAL A 164 1.70 4.54 3.28
CA VAL A 164 2.33 5.38 4.29
C VAL A 164 1.39 6.53 4.67
N THR A 165 1.31 6.83 5.96
CA THR A 165 0.37 7.79 6.54
C THR A 165 0.85 8.23 7.92
N ALA A 166 0.52 9.46 8.33
CA ALA A 166 0.66 9.95 9.70
C ALA A 166 -0.63 9.74 10.52
N LEU A 167 -1.74 9.35 9.88
CA LEU A 167 -3.08 9.23 10.47
C LEU A 167 -3.52 10.50 11.21
N GLY A 168 -3.30 11.66 10.58
CA GLY A 168 -3.78 12.95 11.05
C GLY A 168 -5.29 13.12 10.89
N GLU A 169 -5.74 14.37 11.03
CA GLU A 169 -7.16 14.73 10.88
C GLU A 169 -7.59 14.88 9.41
N GLU A 170 -6.63 15.11 8.52
CA GLU A 170 -6.84 15.22 7.07
C GLU A 170 -6.40 13.95 6.34
N PRO A 171 -7.01 13.61 5.18
CA PRO A 171 -6.61 12.46 4.38
C PRO A 171 -5.17 12.60 3.86
N ASP A 172 -4.30 11.64 4.14
CA ASP A 172 -2.85 11.72 3.88
C ASP A 172 -2.22 10.41 3.35
N PHE A 173 -3.03 9.38 3.06
CA PHE A 173 -2.53 8.12 2.51
C PHE A 173 -1.76 8.32 1.21
N ARG A 174 -0.57 7.70 1.14
CA ARG A 174 0.29 7.65 -0.05
C ARG A 174 0.76 6.23 -0.34
N LEU A 175 0.81 5.87 -1.62
CA LEU A 175 1.25 4.57 -2.10
C LEU A 175 2.77 4.50 -2.29
N THR A 176 3.36 3.36 -1.96
CA THR A 176 4.75 3.00 -2.24
C THR A 176 4.82 1.51 -2.57
N GLY A 177 5.93 0.99 -3.09
CA GLY A 177 6.05 -0.45 -3.25
C GLY A 177 5.30 -0.99 -4.44
N PHE A 178 5.03 -0.14 -5.44
CA PHE A 178 4.82 -0.55 -6.82
C PHE A 178 6.13 -1.00 -7.50
N GLU A 179 7.22 -1.09 -6.72
CA GLU A 179 8.55 -1.51 -7.17
C GLU A 179 8.71 -3.03 -7.31
N TRP A 180 8.26 -3.61 -8.43
CA TRP A 180 7.94 -5.04 -8.47
C TRP A 180 8.67 -5.93 -9.44
N SER A 181 9.45 -5.39 -10.37
CA SER A 181 10.11 -6.24 -11.35
C SER A 181 11.11 -7.22 -10.66
N MET A 182 11.59 -6.93 -9.44
CA MET A 182 12.51 -7.78 -8.66
C MET A 182 11.91 -9.08 -8.13
N ARG A 183 10.59 -9.16 -7.96
CA ARG A 183 9.92 -10.34 -7.38
C ARG A 183 9.73 -11.46 -8.39
N ILE A 184 9.64 -11.13 -9.68
CA ILE A 184 9.46 -12.12 -10.76
C ILE A 184 10.74 -12.95 -10.93
N VAL A 185 11.92 -12.33 -10.89
CA VAL A 185 13.21 -13.03 -11.02
C VAL A 185 13.57 -13.89 -9.81
N ALA A 186 13.13 -13.51 -8.60
CA ALA A 186 13.30 -14.36 -7.42
C ALA A 186 12.50 -15.68 -7.50
N ILE A 187 11.41 -15.70 -8.27
CA ILE A 187 10.63 -16.92 -8.54
C ILE A 187 11.32 -17.75 -9.64
N ASP A 188 11.83 -17.12 -10.70
CA ASP A 188 12.48 -17.79 -11.83
C ASP A 188 13.84 -18.45 -11.48
N THR A 189 14.60 -17.87 -10.55
CA THR A 189 15.93 -18.38 -10.17
C THR A 189 15.91 -19.64 -9.31
N ASN A 190 14.75 -20.05 -8.78
CA ASN A 190 14.63 -21.25 -7.94
C ASN A 190 14.33 -22.53 -8.74
N ASP A 191 13.88 -22.41 -9.99
CA ASP A 191 13.61 -23.54 -10.87
C ASP A 191 14.54 -23.48 -12.09
N GLY A 192 15.70 -24.13 -11.99
CA GLY A 192 16.68 -24.29 -13.08
C GLY A 192 16.18 -25.11 -14.28
N ARG A 193 14.91 -25.00 -14.66
CA ARG A 193 14.31 -25.67 -15.82
C ARG A 193 13.76 -24.63 -16.79
N LYS A 194 14.15 -24.82 -18.06
CA LYS A 194 13.61 -24.13 -19.24
C LYS A 194 12.11 -23.89 -19.09
N VAL A 195 11.75 -22.61 -19.23
CA VAL A 195 10.41 -22.03 -19.27
C VAL A 195 9.36 -23.02 -19.77
N LYS A 196 8.53 -23.50 -18.84
CA LYS A 196 7.11 -23.69 -19.11
C LYS A 196 6.41 -22.60 -18.31
N ALA A 197 5.67 -21.73 -19.02
CA ALA A 197 4.81 -20.73 -18.39
C ALA A 197 4.03 -21.40 -17.24
N PRO A 198 4.01 -20.80 -16.04
CA PRO A 198 3.38 -21.41 -14.89
C PRO A 198 1.93 -21.76 -15.23
N ARG A 199 1.60 -23.05 -15.18
CA ARG A 199 0.22 -23.55 -15.22
C ARG A 199 -0.43 -23.31 -13.86
N GLU A 200 -0.57 -22.03 -13.53
CA GLU A 200 -1.45 -21.43 -12.53
C GLU A 200 -1.31 -19.93 -12.77
N GLU A 201 -2.27 -19.34 -13.48
CA GLU A 201 -2.29 -17.92 -13.81
C GLU A 201 -2.36 -17.08 -12.53
N LYS A 202 -1.21 -16.75 -11.93
CA LYS A 202 -1.04 -15.52 -11.14
C LYS A 202 -0.94 -14.35 -12.12
N THR A 203 -2.00 -14.11 -12.88
CA THR A 203 -2.11 -13.00 -13.83
C THR A 203 -2.24 -11.69 -13.06
N PHE A 204 -1.11 -11.01 -12.88
CA PHE A 204 -1.08 -9.63 -12.40
C PHE A 204 -1.81 -8.75 -13.43
N SER A 205 -2.81 -7.98 -12.98
CA SER A 205 -3.70 -7.18 -13.84
C SER A 205 -4.22 -5.96 -13.09
N PHE A 206 -4.76 -4.96 -13.81
CA PHE A 206 -5.46 -3.83 -13.19
C PHE A 206 -6.57 -4.29 -12.24
N ALA A 207 -7.34 -5.30 -12.66
CA ALA A 207 -8.37 -5.91 -11.82
C ALA A 207 -7.78 -6.50 -10.52
N ARG A 208 -6.57 -7.07 -10.57
CA ARG A 208 -5.92 -7.61 -9.37
C ARG A 208 -5.56 -6.52 -8.37
N ASP A 209 -5.06 -5.37 -8.82
CA ASP A 209 -4.79 -4.23 -7.94
C ASP A 209 -6.06 -3.77 -7.23
N TRP A 210 -7.19 -3.71 -7.94
CA TRP A 210 -8.48 -3.37 -7.32
C TRP A 210 -8.92 -4.38 -6.26
N ARG A 211 -8.71 -5.68 -6.47
CA ARG A 211 -8.99 -6.70 -5.45
C ARG A 211 -8.09 -6.54 -4.22
N ASP A 212 -6.80 -6.34 -4.42
CA ASP A 212 -5.84 -6.18 -3.33
C ASP A 212 -6.17 -4.91 -2.51
N LEU A 213 -6.57 -3.81 -3.19
CA LEU A 213 -7.07 -2.61 -2.54
C LEU A 213 -8.37 -2.83 -1.77
N ALA A 214 -9.30 -3.65 -2.28
CA ALA A 214 -10.54 -3.99 -1.56
C ALA A 214 -10.26 -4.77 -0.28
N HIS A 215 -9.31 -5.71 -0.32
CA HIS A 215 -8.85 -6.42 0.88
C HIS A 215 -8.22 -5.48 1.90
N LEU A 216 -7.38 -4.55 1.44
CA LEU A 216 -6.78 -3.53 2.30
C LEU A 216 -7.85 -2.62 2.92
N ALA A 217 -8.82 -2.18 2.13
CA ALA A 217 -9.95 -1.36 2.60
C ALA A 217 -10.76 -2.09 3.68
N ALA A 218 -11.04 -3.39 3.50
CA ALA A 218 -11.72 -4.19 4.51
C ALA A 218 -10.96 -4.24 5.84
N ILE A 219 -9.62 -4.36 5.79
CA ILE A 219 -8.77 -4.30 7.00
C ILE A 219 -8.85 -2.93 7.68
N ILE A 220 -8.76 -1.85 6.91
CA ILE A 220 -8.77 -0.47 7.42
C ILE A 220 -10.11 -0.11 8.06
N LEU A 221 -11.21 -0.50 7.41
CA LEU A 221 -12.58 -0.21 7.82
C LEU A 221 -13.14 -1.21 8.84
N ASP A 222 -12.32 -2.18 9.26
CA ASP A 222 -12.70 -3.25 10.18
C ASP A 222 -13.94 -4.04 9.71
N ILE A 223 -13.98 -4.34 8.40
CA ILE A 223 -15.03 -5.15 7.76
C ILE A 223 -14.55 -6.60 7.67
N PRO A 224 -15.33 -7.58 8.17
CA PRO A 224 -14.88 -8.96 8.27
C PRO A 224 -14.80 -9.63 6.89
N HIS A 225 -13.63 -10.18 6.58
CA HIS A 225 -13.31 -10.73 5.25
C HIS A 225 -14.16 -11.95 4.86
N GLY A 226 -14.47 -12.84 5.81
CA GLY A 226 -15.32 -14.01 5.56
C GLY A 226 -16.71 -13.61 5.07
N PRO A 227 -17.48 -12.83 5.86
CA PRO A 227 -18.78 -12.33 5.45
C PRO A 227 -18.77 -11.45 4.19
N LEU A 228 -17.72 -10.66 3.99
CA LEU A 228 -17.57 -9.84 2.78
C LEU A 228 -17.54 -10.71 1.51
N ASN A 229 -16.85 -11.85 1.55
CA ASN A 229 -16.71 -12.76 0.41
C ASN A 229 -17.88 -13.73 0.22
N ASP A 230 -18.80 -13.82 1.18
CA ASP A 230 -19.97 -14.70 1.10
C ASP A 230 -21.17 -13.96 0.50
N LEU A 231 -21.44 -14.19 -0.79
CA LEU A 231 -22.58 -13.61 -1.50
C LEU A 231 -23.95 -14.08 -0.97
N LYS A 232 -24.00 -15.15 -0.14
CA LYS A 232 -25.24 -15.56 0.54
C LYS A 232 -25.61 -14.57 1.64
N ILE A 233 -24.64 -13.83 2.17
CA ILE A 233 -24.88 -12.77 3.15
C ILE A 233 -25.22 -11.49 2.38
N VAL A 234 -26.42 -10.98 2.59
CA VAL A 234 -26.85 -9.70 2.01
C VAL A 234 -25.92 -8.57 2.47
N ALA A 235 -25.62 -7.62 1.58
CA ALA A 235 -24.60 -6.59 1.81
C ALA A 235 -24.81 -5.80 3.12
N SER A 236 -26.06 -5.50 3.49
CA SER A 236 -26.40 -4.79 4.73
C SER A 236 -26.17 -5.58 6.02
N ARG A 237 -25.85 -6.88 5.93
CA ARG A 237 -25.59 -7.77 7.08
C ARG A 237 -24.12 -8.18 7.20
N VAL A 238 -23.24 -7.67 6.34
CA VAL A 238 -21.81 -8.02 6.37
C VAL A 238 -21.11 -7.41 7.58
N ALA A 239 -21.42 -6.16 7.92
CA ALA A 239 -20.97 -5.50 9.15
C ALA A 239 -22.01 -4.47 9.59
N GLU A 240 -22.31 -4.41 10.89
CA GLU A 240 -23.32 -3.50 11.46
C GLU A 240 -23.02 -2.03 11.17
N HIS A 241 -21.75 -1.64 11.22
CA HIS A 241 -21.31 -0.26 10.99
C HIS A 241 -21.16 0.10 9.51
N ALA A 242 -21.20 -0.86 8.59
CA ALA A 242 -20.97 -0.60 7.17
C ALA A 242 -22.29 -0.69 6.38
N PRO A 243 -22.79 0.43 5.81
CA PRO A 243 -23.93 0.42 4.90
C PRO A 243 -23.72 -0.50 3.70
N ALA A 244 -24.83 -0.94 3.12
CA ALA A 244 -24.80 -1.85 1.96
C ALA A 244 -24.07 -1.25 0.74
N SER A 245 -24.03 0.07 0.58
CA SER A 245 -23.26 0.75 -0.49
C SER A 245 -21.76 0.52 -0.36
N GLU A 246 -21.21 0.64 0.85
CA GLU A 246 -19.80 0.36 1.16
C GLU A 246 -19.44 -1.09 0.81
N VAL A 247 -20.26 -2.03 1.28
CA VAL A 247 -20.02 -3.47 1.08
C VAL A 247 -20.15 -3.88 -0.40
N ARG A 248 -21.14 -3.33 -1.13
CA ARG A 248 -21.29 -3.59 -2.57
C ARG A 248 -20.12 -3.07 -3.38
N LEU A 249 -19.59 -1.88 -3.04
CA LEU A 249 -18.39 -1.36 -3.69
C LEU A 249 -17.19 -2.32 -3.49
N LEU A 250 -16.96 -2.76 -2.25
CA LEU A 250 -15.88 -3.71 -1.97
C LEU A 250 -16.07 -5.03 -2.72
N ARG A 251 -17.30 -5.56 -2.79
CA ARG A 251 -17.61 -6.78 -3.57
C ARG A 251 -17.42 -6.60 -5.07
N ALA A 252 -17.75 -5.44 -5.62
CA ALA A 252 -17.46 -5.11 -7.02
C ALA A 252 -15.95 -5.07 -7.28
N MET A 253 -15.18 -4.42 -6.40
CA MET A 253 -13.71 -4.39 -6.51
C MET A 253 -13.08 -5.78 -6.38
N LEU A 254 -13.67 -6.67 -5.56
CA LEU A 254 -13.27 -8.08 -5.44
C LEU A 254 -13.64 -8.92 -6.68
N GLY A 255 -14.46 -8.39 -7.59
CA GLY A 255 -15.00 -9.11 -8.74
C GLY A 255 -16.09 -10.13 -8.38
N LEU A 256 -16.71 -9.97 -7.20
CA LEU A 256 -17.81 -10.82 -6.73
C LEU A 256 -19.17 -10.32 -7.23
N GLU A 257 -19.34 -9.00 -7.32
CA GLU A 257 -20.51 -8.36 -7.93
C GLU A 257 -20.14 -7.85 -9.32
N HIS A 258 -20.98 -8.14 -10.31
CA HIS A 258 -20.75 -7.71 -11.68
C HIS A 258 -20.98 -6.21 -11.84
N VAL A 259 -20.04 -5.56 -12.51
CA VAL A 259 -20.15 -4.18 -13.00
C VAL A 259 -19.67 -4.16 -14.45
N GLU A 260 -20.28 -3.32 -15.29
CA GLU A 260 -19.94 -3.27 -16.72
C GLU A 260 -18.47 -2.90 -16.94
N ARG A 261 -17.97 -1.92 -16.16
CA ARG A 261 -16.59 -1.47 -16.20
C ARG A 261 -16.13 -1.04 -14.81
N LEU A 262 -15.08 -1.71 -14.32
CA LEU A 262 -14.43 -1.40 -13.06
C LEU A 262 -13.10 -0.68 -13.34
N ASP A 263 -13.09 0.63 -13.13
CA ASP A 263 -11.89 1.49 -13.23
C ASP A 263 -11.87 2.54 -12.11
N GLY A 264 -10.81 3.35 -12.07
CA GLY A 264 -10.65 4.38 -11.04
C GLY A 264 -11.77 5.41 -11.04
N GLU A 265 -12.37 5.75 -12.19
CA GLU A 265 -13.50 6.69 -12.26
C GLU A 265 -14.75 6.10 -11.57
N TYR A 266 -15.10 4.85 -11.89
CA TYR A 266 -16.21 4.17 -11.23
C TYR A 266 -15.99 4.09 -9.71
N ILE A 267 -14.82 3.63 -9.29
CA ILE A 267 -14.52 3.40 -7.87
C ILE A 267 -14.48 4.74 -7.12
N SER A 268 -13.78 5.75 -7.63
CA SER A 268 -13.68 7.07 -6.98
C SER A 268 -15.03 7.75 -6.82
N THR A 269 -15.88 7.71 -7.86
CA THR A 269 -17.25 8.24 -7.80
C THR A 269 -18.08 7.56 -6.71
N ARG A 270 -17.99 6.23 -6.58
CA ARG A 270 -18.69 5.49 -5.53
C ARG A 270 -18.16 5.81 -4.14
N ILE A 271 -16.85 5.95 -3.98
CA ILE A 271 -16.26 6.37 -2.70
C ILE A 271 -16.71 7.77 -2.32
N GLN A 272 -16.77 8.72 -3.27
CA GLN A 272 -17.24 10.08 -2.99
C GLN A 272 -18.68 10.07 -2.49
N SER A 273 -19.58 9.32 -3.14
CA SER A 273 -20.95 9.16 -2.68
C SER A 273 -21.03 8.58 -1.26
N ILE A 274 -20.18 7.60 -0.93
CA ILE A 274 -20.09 7.03 0.44
C ILE A 274 -19.64 8.11 1.44
N ILE A 275 -18.64 8.93 1.10
CA ILE A 275 -18.14 10.00 1.96
C ILE A 275 -19.25 11.01 2.25
N ASP A 276 -20.00 11.40 1.21
CA ASP A 276 -21.10 12.36 1.31
C ASP A 276 -22.26 11.81 2.15
N ASP A 277 -22.62 10.54 1.97
CA ASP A 277 -23.64 9.85 2.77
C ASP A 277 -23.27 9.82 4.25
N ILE A 278 -22.01 9.48 4.58
CA ILE A 278 -21.54 9.47 5.97
C ILE A 278 -21.50 10.90 6.55
N ALA A 279 -21.14 11.90 5.74
CA ALA A 279 -21.17 13.30 6.18
C ALA A 279 -22.60 13.74 6.56
N ALA A 280 -23.59 13.36 5.75
CA ALA A 280 -25.00 13.60 6.06
C ALA A 280 -25.45 12.87 7.34
N GLU A 281 -25.00 11.62 7.55
CA GLU A 281 -25.25 10.85 8.78
C GLU A 281 -24.74 11.59 10.03
N VAL A 282 -23.50 12.12 9.96
CA VAL A 282 -22.88 12.87 11.07
C VAL A 282 -23.65 14.16 11.35
N ALA A 283 -23.96 14.94 10.32
CA ALA A 283 -24.68 16.21 10.46
C ALA A 283 -26.09 16.03 11.04
N GLY A 284 -26.81 14.98 10.61
CA GLY A 284 -28.14 14.65 11.15
C GLY A 284 -28.10 14.30 12.64
N LYS A 285 -27.08 13.55 13.09
CA LYS A 285 -26.88 13.21 14.51
C LYS A 285 -26.56 14.43 15.37
N ASP A 286 -25.69 15.31 14.89
CA ASP A 286 -25.34 16.54 15.60
C ASP A 286 -26.55 17.47 15.75
N SER A 287 -27.42 17.54 14.71
CA SER A 287 -28.65 18.33 14.75
C SER A 287 -29.69 17.77 15.74
N ALA A 288 -29.80 16.45 15.85
CA ALA A 288 -30.71 15.79 16.79
C ALA A 288 -30.26 15.97 18.25
N LEU A 289 -28.94 16.03 18.51
CA LEU A 289 -28.38 16.27 19.84
C LEU A 289 -28.46 17.75 20.27
N ALA A 290 -28.58 18.68 19.32
CA ALA A 290 -28.68 20.12 19.57
C ALA A 290 -30.12 20.64 19.71
N SER A 291 -31.12 19.77 19.50
CA SER A 291 -32.54 20.12 19.66
C SER A 291 -32.99 19.86 21.11
N PRO A 292 -33.47 20.88 21.85
CA PRO A 292 -33.83 20.77 23.28
C PRO A 292 -35.07 19.93 23.55
#